data_AF-A0A2S6GF17-F1
#
_entry.id   AF-A0A2S6GF17-F1
#
_cell.length_a   1.000
_cell.length_b   1.000
_cell.length_c   1.000
_cell.angle_alpha   90.00
_cell.angle_beta   90.00
_cell.angle_gamma   90.00
#
_symmetry.space_group_name_H-M   'P 1'
#
loop_
_entity.id
_entity.type
_entity.pdbx_description
1 polymer ?
#
loop_
_entity_poly.entity_id
_entity_poly.type
_entity_poly.pdbx_seq_one_letter_code
_entity_poly.pdbx_strand_id
1 'polypeptide(L)'
;MQVGSELPAHVEAECHWGQEMKYLRRAAVSVALFSLVAVVFAPSASADTGKRQVRNCVVQADVVSVNGVPVEGPKVPHKPVCFDTIGAGLVYATGGAISAESAAGVDTPAKAGALVEAAEGKTGAGALAVVIGLFYDSNNYGGGTILTITTSTGCSPTLGFGTSYVGDYANDDIASGKSFSSCKHKVWEDAYYWGANYGWTYGTSGYGLLDEEISSIEFSY
;
A
#
# COMPACT_ATOMS: atom_id res chain seq x y z
N MET A 1 13.75 50.24 -33.39
CA MET A 1 14.66 50.33 -32.22
C MET A 1 14.69 48.94 -31.57
N GLN A 2 15.87 48.53 -31.12
CA GLN A 2 16.36 47.15 -30.95
C GLN A 2 15.44 46.09 -30.32
N VAL A 3 15.50 44.91 -30.95
CA VAL A 3 15.15 43.58 -30.40
C VAL A 3 16.33 43.13 -29.52
N GLY A 4 16.05 42.78 -28.26
CA GLY A 4 17.04 42.24 -27.31
C GLY A 4 16.61 40.86 -26.83
N SER A 5 17.33 39.86 -27.30
CA SER A 5 17.24 38.45 -26.92
C SER A 5 18.30 38.13 -25.86
N GLU A 6 17.92 37.59 -24.71
CA GLU A 6 18.85 37.00 -23.75
C GLU A 6 18.40 35.58 -23.39
N LEU A 7 19.25 34.62 -23.77
CA LEU A 7 19.22 33.20 -23.38
C LEU A 7 19.76 33.06 -21.95
N PRO A 8 19.15 32.24 -21.08
CA PRO A 8 19.85 31.78 -19.88
C PRO A 8 20.75 30.59 -20.18
N ALA A 9 21.97 30.68 -19.65
CA ALA A 9 23.04 29.70 -19.75
C ALA A 9 22.73 28.42 -18.95
N HIS A 10 23.14 27.30 -19.53
CA HIS A 10 23.28 25.99 -18.90
C HIS A 10 24.20 26.06 -17.67
N VAL A 11 23.76 25.45 -16.57
CA VAL A 11 24.63 25.09 -15.44
C VAL A 11 24.69 23.56 -15.39
N GLU A 12 25.83 23.03 -15.83
CA GLU A 12 26.22 21.64 -15.64
C GLU A 12 26.64 21.46 -14.17
N ALA A 13 26.01 20.52 -13.47
CA ALA A 13 26.45 20.09 -12.14
C ALA A 13 27.20 18.76 -12.28
N GLU A 14 28.52 18.83 -12.11
CA GLU A 14 29.45 17.72 -12.16
C GLU A 14 29.23 16.76 -10.97
N CYS A 15 29.02 15.48 -11.27
CA CYS A 15 29.03 14.40 -10.28
C CYS A 15 30.48 14.10 -9.86
N HIS A 16 30.86 14.56 -8.66
CA HIS A 16 32.12 14.20 -8.02
C HIS A 16 32.06 12.77 -7.45
N TRP A 17 32.69 11.83 -8.16
CA TRP A 17 33.05 10.52 -7.64
C TRP A 17 34.29 10.64 -6.74
N GLY A 18 34.08 10.57 -5.42
CA GLY A 18 35.15 10.59 -4.40
C GLY A 18 35.36 9.22 -3.77
N GLN A 19 36.51 8.61 -4.08
CA GLN A 19 37.03 7.38 -3.48
C GLN A 19 37.33 7.54 -1.99
N GLU A 20 37.19 6.46 -1.20
CA GLU A 20 38.23 5.95 -0.29
C GLU A 20 37.79 4.61 0.33
N MET A 21 38.14 3.49 -0.31
CA MET A 21 38.20 2.18 0.36
C MET A 21 39.57 2.00 0.99
N LYS A 22 39.69 2.24 2.30
CA LYS A 22 40.88 1.91 3.09
C LYS A 22 40.75 0.53 3.71
N TYR A 23 41.65 -0.33 3.23
CA TYR A 23 42.08 -1.61 3.78
C TYR A 23 42.16 -1.64 5.31
N LEU A 24 41.56 -2.64 5.95
CA LEU A 24 42.12 -3.26 7.15
C LEU A 24 42.01 -4.79 7.06
N ARG A 25 43.12 -5.39 6.60
CA ARG A 25 43.45 -6.79 6.83
C ARG A 25 43.78 -6.96 8.31
N ARG A 26 43.05 -7.82 9.04
CA ARG A 26 43.62 -8.59 10.15
C ARG A 26 43.08 -10.01 10.13
N ALA A 27 43.95 -10.91 9.71
CA ALA A 27 43.83 -12.33 9.95
C ALA A 27 43.96 -12.60 11.45
N ALA A 28 43.07 -13.42 11.99
CA ALA A 28 43.32 -14.17 13.21
C ALA A 28 42.74 -15.57 13.01
N VAL A 29 43.63 -16.47 12.63
CA VAL A 29 43.42 -17.92 12.71
C VAL A 29 43.40 -18.27 14.19
N SER A 30 42.37 -18.96 14.66
CA SER A 30 42.40 -19.68 15.93
C SER A 30 41.72 -21.02 15.73
N VAL A 31 42.56 -22.04 15.59
CA VAL A 31 42.20 -23.45 15.64
C VAL A 31 41.97 -23.81 17.10
N ALA A 32 40.78 -24.27 17.45
CA ALA A 32 40.53 -25.01 18.67
C ALA A 32 39.63 -26.21 18.35
N LEU A 33 40.26 -27.38 18.24
CA LEU A 33 39.59 -28.67 18.39
C LEU A 33 39.15 -28.81 19.85
N PHE A 34 37.85 -29.03 20.09
CA PHE A 34 37.39 -29.86 21.20
C PHE A 34 36.04 -30.50 20.83
N SER A 35 36.05 -31.83 20.80
CA SER A 35 34.89 -32.68 20.70
C SER A 35 34.01 -32.57 21.95
N LEU A 36 32.71 -32.34 21.79
CA LEU A 36 31.69 -32.92 22.66
C LEU A 36 30.32 -32.82 21.99
N VAL A 37 29.74 -34.00 21.74
CA VAL A 37 28.37 -34.17 21.28
C VAL A 37 27.44 -33.72 22.40
N ALA A 38 26.91 -32.52 22.27
CA ALA A 38 25.71 -32.09 22.98
C ALA A 38 24.64 -31.85 21.93
N VAL A 39 23.75 -32.83 21.73
CA VAL A 39 22.46 -32.59 21.08
C VAL A 39 21.64 -31.77 22.07
N VAL A 40 21.94 -30.47 22.12
CA VAL A 40 21.09 -29.49 22.75
C VAL A 40 19.87 -29.44 21.85
N PHE A 41 18.73 -29.95 22.33
CA PHE A 41 17.43 -29.49 21.85
C PHE A 41 17.35 -28.01 22.20
N ALA A 42 18.02 -27.18 21.41
CA ALA A 42 17.70 -25.78 21.36
C ALA A 42 16.21 -25.76 20.98
N PRO A 43 15.32 -25.09 21.74
CA PRO A 43 14.06 -24.72 21.15
C PRO A 43 14.43 -24.03 19.85
N SER A 44 13.90 -24.51 18.73
CA SER A 44 13.96 -23.78 17.50
C SER A 44 13.49 -22.38 17.87
N ALA A 45 14.43 -21.44 17.98
CA ALA A 45 14.10 -20.05 17.84
C ALA A 45 13.55 -20.02 16.43
N SER A 46 12.22 -20.10 16.31
CA SER A 46 11.54 -19.69 15.09
C SER A 46 12.18 -18.35 14.79
N ALA A 47 12.97 -18.31 13.72
CA ALA A 47 13.36 -17.05 13.14
C ALA A 47 12.02 -16.35 12.90
N ASP A 48 11.70 -15.42 13.79
CA ASP A 48 10.71 -14.41 13.51
C ASP A 48 11.23 -13.75 12.24
N THR A 49 10.63 -14.12 11.11
CA THR A 49 10.95 -13.52 9.83
C THR A 49 10.50 -12.05 9.79
N GLY A 50 10.10 -11.47 10.93
CA GLY A 50 10.09 -10.03 11.16
C GLY A 50 9.06 -9.29 10.31
N LYS A 51 8.21 -10.01 9.59
CA LYS A 51 7.07 -9.45 8.88
C LYS A 51 5.83 -9.77 9.68
N ARG A 52 5.41 -8.74 10.41
CA ARG A 52 4.08 -8.44 10.96
C ARG A 52 3.05 -9.55 10.65
N GLN A 53 2.46 -10.14 11.69
CA GLN A 53 1.20 -10.92 11.61
C GLN A 53 0.30 -10.31 10.52
N VAL A 54 -0.21 -11.14 9.60
CA VAL A 54 -0.97 -10.73 8.41
C VAL A 54 -2.18 -9.89 8.82
N ARG A 55 -2.00 -8.59 8.93
CA ARG A 55 -2.99 -7.63 9.42
C ARG A 55 -3.59 -6.89 8.25
N ASN A 56 -4.91 -6.88 8.14
CA ASN A 56 -5.66 -6.14 7.13
C ASN A 56 -6.52 -5.09 7.82
N CYS A 57 -6.33 -3.82 7.50
CA CYS A 57 -7.15 -2.73 7.98
C CYS A 57 -8.12 -2.27 6.89
N VAL A 58 -9.37 -2.05 7.26
CA VAL A 58 -10.43 -1.59 6.37
C VAL A 58 -10.75 -0.13 6.68
N VAL A 59 -10.74 0.71 5.65
CA VAL A 59 -11.06 2.15 5.74
C VAL A 59 -12.13 2.50 4.72
N GLN A 60 -13.12 3.27 5.14
CA GLN A 60 -14.10 3.85 4.24
C GLN A 60 -13.54 5.15 3.63
N ALA A 61 -13.62 5.28 2.31
CA ALA A 61 -13.29 6.52 1.61
C ALA A 61 -14.50 7.44 1.52
N ASP A 62 -14.22 8.75 1.56
CA ASP A 62 -15.22 9.81 1.40
C ASP A 62 -15.36 10.21 -0.06
N VAL A 63 -16.49 10.83 -0.41
CA VAL A 63 -16.63 11.53 -1.70
C VAL A 63 -15.76 12.79 -1.65
N VAL A 64 -14.78 12.87 -2.54
CA VAL A 64 -13.85 14.02 -2.62
C VAL A 64 -14.04 14.85 -3.88
N SER A 65 -14.77 14.33 -4.88
CA SER A 65 -15.20 15.11 -6.03
C SER A 65 -16.54 14.64 -6.59
N VAL A 66 -17.31 15.60 -7.11
CA VAL A 66 -18.57 15.37 -7.82
C VAL A 66 -18.51 16.09 -9.17
N ASN A 67 -18.72 15.37 -10.27
CA ASN A 67 -18.59 15.87 -11.65
C ASN A 67 -17.24 16.56 -11.91
N GLY A 68 -16.16 16.01 -11.35
CA GLY A 68 -14.80 16.57 -11.46
C GLY A 68 -14.57 17.84 -10.63
N VAL A 69 -15.57 18.29 -9.86
CA VAL A 69 -15.45 19.42 -8.94
C VAL A 69 -15.12 18.88 -7.55
N PRO A 70 -14.01 19.31 -6.91
CA PRO A 70 -13.71 18.93 -5.54
C PRO A 70 -14.85 19.29 -4.58
N VAL A 71 -15.14 18.39 -3.64
CA VAL A 71 -16.11 18.67 -2.57
C VAL A 71 -15.44 19.55 -1.52
N GLU A 72 -16.06 20.70 -1.23
CA GLU A 72 -15.65 21.60 -0.16
C GLU A 72 -16.01 21.04 1.21
N GLY A 73 -15.11 21.18 2.18
CA GLY A 73 -15.34 20.78 3.56
C GLY A 73 -14.12 20.14 4.24
N PRO A 74 -14.19 19.94 5.57
CA PRO A 74 -13.14 19.26 6.29
C PRO A 74 -13.03 17.81 5.82
N LYS A 75 -11.85 17.44 5.34
CA LYS A 75 -11.51 16.04 5.07
C LYS A 75 -11.19 15.39 6.41
N VAL A 76 -12.12 14.62 6.96
CA VAL A 76 -11.94 13.96 8.26
C VAL A 76 -11.53 12.52 8.02
N PRO A 77 -10.32 12.10 8.43
CA PRO A 77 -9.91 10.71 8.29
C PRO A 77 -10.86 9.76 9.02
N HIS A 78 -11.28 8.69 8.34
CA HIS A 78 -11.98 7.58 8.98
C HIS A 78 -11.00 6.73 9.76
N LYS A 79 -11.38 6.32 10.97
CA LYS A 79 -10.56 5.41 11.76
C LYS A 79 -10.57 4.00 11.13
N PRO A 80 -9.40 3.41 10.81
CA PRO A 80 -9.34 2.05 10.28
C PRO A 80 -9.87 1.01 11.27
N VAL A 81 -10.51 -0.03 10.74
CA VAL A 81 -10.88 -1.25 11.49
C VAL A 81 -9.95 -2.38 11.06
N CYS A 82 -9.13 -2.88 11.98
CA CYS A 82 -8.08 -3.84 11.67
C CYS A 82 -8.42 -5.26 12.12
N PHE A 83 -7.97 -6.23 11.33
CA PHE A 83 -8.23 -7.66 11.50
C PHE A 83 -6.92 -8.45 11.46
N ASP A 84 -6.88 -9.57 12.18
CA ASP A 84 -5.71 -10.45 12.26
C ASP A 84 -5.52 -11.34 11.01
N THR A 85 -6.46 -11.31 10.07
CA THR A 85 -6.36 -12.05 8.81
C THR A 85 -6.94 -11.24 7.66
N ILE A 86 -6.42 -11.46 6.45
CA ILE A 86 -6.96 -10.81 5.24
C ILE A 86 -8.42 -11.22 5.02
N GLY A 87 -8.71 -12.52 5.12
CA GLY A 87 -10.06 -13.05 4.93
C GLY A 87 -11.11 -12.39 5.83
N ALA A 88 -10.83 -12.23 7.14
CA ALA A 88 -11.77 -11.56 8.05
C ALA A 88 -12.02 -10.09 7.66
N GLY A 89 -10.95 -9.37 7.27
CA GLY A 89 -11.08 -8.00 6.78
C GLY A 89 -11.89 -7.90 5.49
N LEU A 90 -11.76 -8.85 4.56
CA LEU A 90 -12.55 -8.85 3.32
C LEU A 90 -14.03 -9.16 3.54
N VAL A 91 -14.36 -10.07 4.47
CA VAL A 91 -15.76 -10.34 4.87
C VAL A 91 -16.39 -9.06 5.43
N TYR A 92 -15.66 -8.35 6.30
CA TYR A 92 -16.08 -7.07 6.84
C TYR A 92 -16.23 -6.00 5.75
N ALA A 93 -15.20 -5.84 4.90
CA ALA A 93 -15.13 -4.81 3.87
C ALA A 93 -16.25 -4.91 2.82
N THR A 94 -16.74 -6.12 2.56
CA THR A 94 -17.77 -6.36 1.54
C THR A 94 -19.19 -6.47 2.11
N GLY A 95 -19.37 -6.27 3.42
CA GLY A 95 -20.68 -6.42 4.06
C GLY A 95 -21.32 -7.79 3.79
N GLY A 96 -20.51 -8.84 3.69
CA GLY A 96 -20.97 -10.21 3.44
C GLY A 96 -21.14 -10.60 1.97
N ALA A 97 -20.78 -9.76 0.99
CA ALA A 97 -20.71 -10.22 -0.42
C ALA A 97 -19.62 -11.29 -0.62
N ILE A 98 -18.54 -11.22 0.17
CA ILE A 98 -17.63 -12.33 0.41
C ILE A 98 -18.06 -13.05 1.70
N SER A 99 -18.39 -14.34 1.59
CA SER A 99 -18.75 -15.15 2.76
C SER A 99 -17.52 -15.57 3.57
N ALA A 100 -17.70 -15.87 4.86
CA ALA A 100 -16.62 -16.35 5.72
C ALA A 100 -16.00 -17.66 5.21
N GLU A 101 -16.81 -18.53 4.61
CA GLU A 101 -16.35 -19.80 4.03
C GLU A 101 -15.48 -19.55 2.79
N SER A 102 -15.86 -18.58 1.95
CA SER A 102 -15.08 -18.22 0.76
C SER A 102 -13.78 -17.50 1.13
N ALA A 103 -13.78 -16.77 2.24
CA ALA A 103 -12.62 -16.09 2.78
C ALA A 103 -11.69 -17.01 3.61
N ALA A 104 -12.13 -18.23 3.92
CA ALA A 104 -11.33 -19.18 4.68
C ALA A 104 -10.06 -19.55 3.89
N GLY A 105 -8.89 -19.30 4.48
CA GLY A 105 -7.60 -19.57 3.82
C GLY A 105 -7.14 -18.51 2.82
N VAL A 106 -7.78 -17.34 2.80
CA VAL A 106 -7.26 -16.13 2.14
C VAL A 106 -6.18 -15.51 3.04
N ASP A 107 -4.95 -15.89 2.78
CA ASP A 107 -3.75 -15.55 3.53
C ASP A 107 -2.68 -14.85 2.67
N THR A 108 -2.94 -14.68 1.38
CA THR A 108 -2.03 -13.99 0.46
C THR A 108 -2.74 -12.86 -0.30
N PRO A 109 -2.00 -11.79 -0.67
CA PRO A 109 -2.47 -10.76 -1.59
C PRO A 109 -3.12 -11.28 -2.87
N ALA A 110 -2.53 -12.29 -3.50
CA ALA A 110 -3.03 -12.85 -4.75
C ALA A 110 -4.41 -13.48 -4.58
N LYS A 111 -4.62 -14.26 -3.51
CA LYS A 111 -5.94 -14.82 -3.18
C LYS A 111 -6.94 -13.73 -2.83
N ALA A 112 -6.51 -12.70 -2.10
CA ALA A 112 -7.35 -11.58 -1.72
C ALA A 112 -7.87 -10.81 -2.94
N GLY A 113 -6.97 -10.44 -3.85
CA GLY A 113 -7.33 -9.79 -5.11
C GLY A 113 -8.29 -10.64 -5.93
N ALA A 114 -7.98 -11.92 -6.15
CA ALA A 114 -8.85 -12.81 -6.91
C ALA A 114 -10.25 -12.97 -6.29
N LEU A 115 -10.35 -12.98 -4.97
CA LEU A 115 -11.63 -13.08 -4.27
C LEU A 115 -12.45 -11.79 -4.38
N VAL A 116 -11.79 -10.61 -4.32
CA VAL A 116 -12.45 -9.32 -4.53
C VAL A 116 -12.94 -9.20 -5.98
N GLU A 117 -12.12 -9.54 -6.98
CA GLU A 117 -12.51 -9.58 -8.39
C GLU A 117 -13.74 -10.48 -8.61
N ALA A 118 -13.72 -11.67 -7.99
CA ALA A 118 -14.84 -12.60 -8.07
C ALA A 118 -16.10 -12.09 -7.34
N ALA A 119 -15.97 -11.12 -6.42
CA ALA A 119 -17.07 -10.52 -5.68
C ALA A 119 -17.64 -9.25 -6.35
N GLU A 120 -16.97 -8.70 -7.36
CA GLU A 120 -17.44 -7.50 -8.05
C GLU A 120 -18.84 -7.68 -8.64
N GLY A 121 -19.68 -6.66 -8.47
CA GLY A 121 -21.07 -6.69 -8.92
C GLY A 121 -22.00 -7.61 -8.11
N LYS A 122 -21.50 -8.35 -7.12
CA LYS A 122 -22.33 -9.12 -6.20
C LYS A 122 -22.78 -8.25 -5.03
N THR A 123 -24.06 -8.33 -4.70
CA THR A 123 -24.61 -7.73 -3.49
C THR A 123 -24.94 -8.84 -2.49
N GLY A 124 -24.25 -8.83 -1.35
CA GLY A 124 -24.66 -9.63 -0.19
C GLY A 124 -25.97 -9.07 0.41
N ALA A 125 -26.69 -9.89 1.18
CA ALA A 125 -27.84 -9.42 1.94
C ALA A 125 -27.34 -8.46 3.05
N GLY A 126 -27.27 -7.17 2.73
CA GLY A 126 -26.68 -6.13 3.58
C GLY A 126 -25.41 -5.46 3.03
N ALA A 127 -25.00 -5.75 1.79
CA ALA A 127 -23.83 -5.12 1.17
C ALA A 127 -24.04 -3.62 0.93
N LEU A 128 -23.55 -2.81 1.88
CA LEU A 128 -23.50 -1.35 1.81
C LEU A 128 -22.12 -0.82 1.41
N ALA A 129 -21.15 -1.72 1.23
CA ALA A 129 -19.76 -1.38 0.98
C ALA A 129 -19.20 -2.15 -0.23
N VAL A 130 -18.52 -1.42 -1.09
CA VAL A 130 -17.84 -1.88 -2.30
C VAL A 130 -16.35 -1.69 -2.09
N VAL A 131 -15.55 -2.73 -2.34
CA VAL A 131 -14.08 -2.61 -2.31
C VAL A 131 -13.64 -1.88 -3.58
N ILE A 132 -12.86 -0.82 -3.41
CA ILE A 132 -12.32 0.00 -4.52
C ILE A 132 -10.79 -0.02 -4.58
N GLY A 133 -10.12 -0.53 -3.54
CA GLY A 133 -8.67 -0.67 -3.51
C GLY A 133 -8.17 -1.68 -2.49
N LEU A 134 -7.12 -2.41 -2.86
CA LEU A 134 -6.29 -3.22 -1.97
C LEU A 134 -4.84 -2.75 -2.10
N PHE A 135 -4.19 -2.47 -0.97
CA PHE A 135 -2.82 -1.98 -0.91
C PHE A 135 -1.94 -2.91 -0.07
N TYR A 136 -0.69 -3.02 -0.47
CA TYR A 136 0.24 -4.04 0.01
C TYR A 136 1.55 -3.42 0.49
N ASP A 137 2.16 -4.06 1.49
CA ASP A 137 3.40 -3.61 2.14
C ASP A 137 4.68 -4.07 1.42
N SER A 138 4.55 -4.55 0.19
CA SER A 138 5.67 -4.99 -0.60
C SER A 138 5.36 -4.86 -2.08
N ASN A 139 6.42 -4.67 -2.86
CA ASN A 139 6.35 -4.66 -4.31
C ASN A 139 5.80 -5.98 -4.88
N ASN A 140 5.33 -5.92 -6.12
CA ASN A 140 4.71 -6.99 -6.90
C ASN A 140 3.44 -7.56 -6.28
N TYR A 141 2.65 -6.71 -5.60
CA TYR A 141 1.46 -7.15 -4.85
C TYR A 141 1.83 -8.22 -3.81
N GLY A 142 3.02 -8.10 -3.23
CA GLY A 142 3.58 -9.06 -2.30
C GLY A 142 3.27 -8.73 -0.84
N GLY A 143 3.81 -9.52 0.08
CA GLY A 143 3.68 -9.27 1.51
C GLY A 143 2.24 -9.43 2.01
N GLY A 144 1.76 -8.52 2.86
CA GLY A 144 0.41 -8.50 3.40
C GLY A 144 -0.51 -7.52 2.66
N THR A 145 -1.81 -7.82 2.59
CA THR A 145 -2.82 -6.80 2.27
C THR A 145 -3.05 -5.96 3.53
N ILE A 146 -2.33 -4.84 3.63
CA ILE A 146 -2.32 -4.00 4.83
C ILE A 146 -3.51 -3.05 4.89
N LEU A 147 -4.05 -2.66 3.73
CA LEU A 147 -5.15 -1.70 3.64
C LEU A 147 -6.15 -2.09 2.56
N THR A 148 -7.41 -2.21 2.96
CA THR A 148 -8.58 -2.37 2.09
C THR A 148 -9.41 -1.10 2.14
N ILE A 149 -9.64 -0.47 0.99
CA ILE A 149 -10.47 0.75 0.88
C ILE A 149 -11.85 0.39 0.36
N THR A 150 -12.87 0.89 1.06
CA THR A 150 -14.28 0.68 0.71
C THR A 150 -15.05 1.99 0.52
N THR A 151 -16.14 1.93 -0.23
CA THR A 151 -17.09 3.03 -0.46
C THR A 151 -18.51 2.49 -0.55
N SER A 152 -19.51 3.36 -0.62
CA SER A 152 -20.90 2.93 -0.86
C SER A 152 -21.16 2.45 -2.29
N THR A 153 -20.36 2.91 -3.26
CA THR A 153 -20.46 2.56 -4.68
C THR A 153 -19.08 2.54 -5.34
N GLY A 154 -18.92 1.84 -6.47
CA GLY A 154 -17.72 1.99 -7.32
C GLY A 154 -17.56 3.41 -7.88
N CYS A 155 -16.42 3.66 -8.53
CA CYS A 155 -16.17 4.94 -9.20
C CYS A 155 -17.03 5.10 -10.45
N SER A 156 -17.36 6.34 -10.77
CA SER A 156 -18.11 6.71 -11.96
C SER A 156 -17.55 8.00 -12.55
N PRO A 157 -17.93 8.38 -13.79
CA PRO A 157 -17.53 9.67 -14.35
C PRO A 157 -17.94 10.89 -13.51
N THR A 158 -18.86 10.71 -12.55
CA THR A 158 -19.40 11.78 -11.72
C THR A 158 -18.95 11.74 -10.27
N LEU A 159 -18.31 10.65 -9.80
CA LEU A 159 -17.94 10.48 -8.40
C LEU A 159 -16.46 10.08 -8.28
N GLY A 160 -15.71 10.88 -7.53
CA GLY A 160 -14.37 10.53 -7.04
C GLY A 160 -14.37 10.38 -5.53
N PHE A 161 -13.57 9.43 -5.05
CA PHE A 161 -13.46 9.10 -3.65
C PHE A 161 -12.04 9.31 -3.13
N GLY A 162 -11.84 9.33 -1.82
CA GLY A 162 -10.50 9.39 -1.27
C GLY A 162 -10.45 9.12 0.22
N THR A 163 -9.27 8.73 0.69
CA THR A 163 -8.91 8.75 2.11
C THR A 163 -7.84 9.81 2.32
N SER A 164 -8.16 10.83 3.11
CA SER A 164 -7.25 11.94 3.38
C SER A 164 -6.09 11.55 4.29
N TYR A 165 -6.20 10.43 5.00
CA TYR A 165 -5.10 9.84 5.73
C TYR A 165 -5.33 8.33 5.84
N VAL A 166 -4.36 7.52 5.42
CA VAL A 166 -4.47 6.05 5.42
C VAL A 166 -4.46 5.46 6.84
N GLY A 167 -4.12 6.27 7.84
CA GLY A 167 -4.03 5.89 9.24
C GLY A 167 -2.63 5.43 9.62
N ASP A 168 -2.27 5.61 10.90
CA ASP A 168 -0.92 5.33 11.44
C ASP A 168 -0.42 3.90 11.17
N TYR A 169 -1.33 2.97 10.91
CA TYR A 169 -0.98 1.58 10.64
C TYR A 169 -0.37 1.36 9.24
N ALA A 170 -0.85 2.10 8.24
CA ALA A 170 -0.48 1.95 6.84
C ALA A 170 0.32 3.15 6.31
N ASN A 171 0.47 4.20 7.12
CA ASN A 171 1.29 5.36 6.78
C ASN A 171 2.72 4.90 6.56
N ASP A 172 3.31 5.31 5.44
CA ASP A 172 4.70 4.99 5.08
C ASP A 172 4.97 3.46 4.99
N ASP A 173 3.94 2.64 4.80
CA ASP A 173 4.08 1.18 4.71
C ASP A 173 3.62 0.65 3.33
N ILE A 174 2.93 1.45 2.50
CA ILE A 174 2.36 0.98 1.22
C ILE A 174 3.41 1.03 0.11
N ALA A 175 3.60 -0.10 -0.58
CA ALA A 175 4.55 -0.22 -1.70
C ALA A 175 3.89 -0.61 -3.04
N SER A 176 2.72 -1.26 -3.01
CA SER A 176 1.98 -1.56 -4.24
C SER A 176 0.48 -1.58 -4.01
N GLY A 177 -0.32 -1.57 -5.10
CA GLY A 177 -1.77 -1.51 -4.95
C GLY A 177 -2.54 -1.88 -6.21
N LYS A 178 -3.76 -2.36 -6.03
CA LYS A 178 -4.75 -2.64 -7.07
C LYS A 178 -6.06 -1.94 -6.77
N SER A 179 -6.72 -1.46 -7.81
CA SER A 179 -8.07 -0.88 -7.74
C SER A 179 -9.12 -1.81 -8.32
N PHE A 180 -10.34 -1.61 -7.85
CA PHE A 180 -11.52 -2.43 -8.14
C PHE A 180 -12.71 -1.52 -8.43
N SER A 181 -13.81 -2.10 -8.91
CA SER A 181 -15.10 -1.43 -9.06
C SER A 181 -15.02 -0.15 -9.91
N SER A 182 -14.36 -0.27 -11.07
CA SER A 182 -14.12 0.80 -12.05
C SER A 182 -13.33 2.00 -11.54
N CYS A 183 -12.61 1.86 -10.42
CA CYS A 183 -11.73 2.91 -9.91
C CYS A 183 -10.30 2.77 -10.45
N LYS A 184 -9.65 3.91 -10.70
CA LYS A 184 -8.21 4.11 -10.69
C LYS A 184 -7.86 4.81 -9.38
N HIS A 185 -6.69 4.54 -8.83
CA HIS A 185 -6.17 5.28 -7.67
C HIS A 185 -5.00 6.18 -8.04
N LYS A 186 -4.83 7.22 -7.25
CA LYS A 186 -3.65 8.08 -7.19
C LYS A 186 -3.20 8.12 -5.73
N VAL A 187 -1.91 7.94 -5.48
CA VAL A 187 -1.33 7.97 -4.12
C VAL A 187 -0.47 9.20 -3.94
N TRP A 188 -0.38 9.66 -2.70
CA TRP A 188 0.30 10.88 -2.29
C TRP A 188 1.20 10.59 -1.09
N GLU A 189 2.39 11.19 -1.12
CA GLU A 189 3.39 11.14 -0.04
C GLU A 189 2.80 11.63 1.27
N ASP A 190 2.18 12.81 1.26
CA ASP A 190 1.64 13.43 2.46
C ASP A 190 0.14 13.18 2.64
N ALA A 191 -0.31 13.35 3.89
CA ALA A 191 -1.73 13.39 4.21
C ALA A 191 -2.43 14.53 3.46
N TYR A 192 -3.75 14.41 3.31
CA TYR A 192 -4.62 15.41 2.68
C TYR A 192 -4.35 15.69 1.20
N TYR A 193 -3.68 14.77 0.49
CA TYR A 193 -3.31 14.83 -0.93
C TYR A 193 -2.25 15.89 -1.26
N TRP A 194 -1.20 15.94 -0.45
CA TRP A 194 -0.06 16.84 -0.63
C TRP A 194 1.21 16.05 -1.00
N GLY A 195 2.29 16.78 -1.29
CA GLY A 195 3.59 16.17 -1.56
C GLY A 195 3.73 15.54 -2.94
N ALA A 196 4.74 14.67 -3.09
CA ALA A 196 4.93 13.89 -4.31
C ALA A 196 3.77 12.91 -4.51
N ASN A 197 3.55 12.48 -5.76
CA ASN A 197 2.46 11.57 -6.09
C ASN A 197 2.80 10.62 -7.23
N TYR A 198 2.14 9.45 -7.20
CA TYR A 198 2.10 8.51 -8.30
C TYR A 198 0.72 8.60 -8.96
N GLY A 199 0.70 8.87 -10.27
CA GLY A 199 -0.51 9.21 -11.02
C GLY A 199 -1.59 8.12 -11.07
N TRP A 200 -2.69 8.43 -11.75
CA TRP A 200 -3.86 7.56 -11.84
C TRP A 200 -3.56 6.19 -12.48
N THR A 201 -3.79 5.10 -11.74
CA THR A 201 -3.61 3.73 -12.23
C THR A 201 -4.68 2.77 -11.70
N TYR A 202 -5.00 1.72 -12.46
CA TYR A 202 -5.81 0.58 -11.97
C TYR A 202 -5.00 -0.36 -11.07
N GLY A 203 -3.67 -0.29 -11.14
CA GLY A 203 -2.78 -1.08 -10.31
C GLY A 203 -1.34 -0.83 -10.68
N THR A 204 -0.45 -0.97 -9.71
CA THR A 204 0.99 -0.96 -9.95
C THR A 204 1.68 -1.94 -9.02
N SER A 205 2.71 -2.62 -9.54
CA SER A 205 3.57 -3.52 -8.77
C SER A 205 4.58 -2.76 -7.90
N GLY A 206 4.66 -1.45 -8.02
CA GLY A 206 5.55 -0.59 -7.21
C GLY A 206 5.24 0.87 -7.49
N TYR A 207 5.36 1.71 -6.48
CA TYR A 207 5.27 3.18 -6.60
C TYR A 207 6.65 3.84 -6.80
N GLY A 208 7.73 3.05 -6.71
CA GLY A 208 9.08 3.48 -7.04
C GLY A 208 9.69 4.29 -5.90
N LEU A 209 9.95 5.58 -6.15
CA LEU A 209 10.46 6.46 -5.09
C LEU A 209 9.43 6.73 -3.99
N LEU A 210 8.15 6.47 -4.25
CA LEU A 210 7.05 6.60 -3.28
C LEU A 210 6.72 5.29 -2.55
N ASP A 211 7.51 4.23 -2.76
CA ASP A 211 7.36 3.00 -1.97
C ASP A 211 7.57 3.33 -0.49
N GLU A 212 6.65 2.93 0.39
CA GLU A 212 6.76 3.14 1.84
C GLU A 212 6.78 4.63 2.24
N GLU A 213 6.16 5.51 1.46
CA GLU A 213 6.00 6.94 1.78
C GLU A 213 4.56 7.43 1.68
N ILE A 214 3.58 6.54 1.46
CA ILE A 214 2.20 6.93 1.13
C ILE A 214 1.39 7.23 2.38
N SER A 215 0.81 8.43 2.43
CA SER A 215 -0.05 8.87 3.53
C SER A 215 -1.51 9.14 3.12
N SER A 216 -1.81 9.36 1.83
CA SER A 216 -3.20 9.57 1.37
C SER A 216 -3.45 9.08 -0.06
N ILE A 217 -4.73 8.78 -0.37
CA ILE A 217 -5.12 8.12 -1.62
C ILE A 217 -6.41 8.72 -2.17
N GLU A 218 -6.44 9.01 -3.46
CA GLU A 218 -7.63 9.42 -4.21
C GLU A 218 -8.03 8.34 -5.22
N PHE A 219 -9.31 8.31 -5.58
CA PHE A 219 -9.92 7.37 -6.51
C PHE A 219 -10.80 8.12 -7.53
N SER A 220 -10.71 7.73 -8.79
CA SER A 220 -11.50 8.28 -9.90
C SER A 220 -11.78 7.20 -10.95
N TYR A 221 -12.66 7.47 -11.91
CA TYR A 221 -13.01 6.53 -12.99
C TYR A 221 -11.95 6.45 -14.10
#